data_AF-A0A6J5F880-F1
#
_entry.id   AF-A0A6J5F880-F1
#
_cell.length_a   1.000
_cell.length_b   1.000
_cell.length_c   1.000
_cell.angle_alpha   90.00
_cell.angle_beta   90.00
_cell.angle_gamma   90.00
#
_symmetry.space_group_name_H-M   'P 1'
#
loop_
_entity.id
_entity.type
_entity.pdbx_description
1 polymer ?
#
loop_
_entity_poly.entity_id
_entity_poly.type
_entity_poly.pdbx_seq_one_letter_code
_entity_poly.pdbx_strand_id
1 'polypeptide(L)' 'MRKARDFDTWAAEASRELANLGMPMLDAKHVPYDKEEWFRREFDAGEDAAMTAQEWFSNN' A
#
# COMPACT_ATOMS: atom_id res chain seq x y z
N MET A 1 1.22 -3.51 15.47
CA MET A 1 0.74 -3.42 14.09
C MET A 1 -0.74 -3.77 14.09
N ARG A 2 -1.60 -2.86 13.64
CA ARG A 2 -3.06 -3.08 13.59
C ARG A 2 -3.35 -3.61 12.20
N LYS A 3 -3.62 -4.92 12.06
CA LYS A 3 -4.08 -5.45 10.77
C LYS A 3 -5.38 -4.75 10.41
N ALA A 4 -5.40 -4.11 9.24
CA ALA A 4 -6.61 -3.52 8.69
C ALA A 4 -7.67 -4.61 8.47
N ARG A 5 -8.94 -4.27 8.71
CA ARG A 5 -10.06 -5.22 8.67
C ARG A 5 -10.54 -5.53 7.26
N ASP A 6 -10.27 -4.63 6.32
CA ASP A 6 -10.64 -4.70 4.93
C ASP A 6 -9.53 -4.11 4.06
N PHE A 7 -9.55 -4.48 2.78
CA PHE A 7 -8.54 -4.06 1.81
C PHE A 7 -8.54 -2.55 1.62
N ASP A 8 -9.70 -1.90 1.61
CA ASP A 8 -9.82 -0.46 1.36
C ASP A 8 -9.12 0.36 2.46
N THR A 9 -9.29 -0.03 3.73
CA THR A 9 -8.60 0.60 4.86
C THR A 9 -7.09 0.38 4.77
N TRP A 10 -6.67 -0.85 4.48
CA TRP A 10 -5.26 -1.21 4.33
C TRP A 10 -4.59 -0.44 3.18
N ALA A 11 -5.27 -0.37 2.03
CA ALA A 11 -4.81 0.31 0.83
C ALA A 11 -4.71 1.82 1.04
N ALA A 12 -5.66 2.41 1.78
CA ALA A 12 -5.59 3.82 2.17
C ALA A 12 -4.40 4.12 3.09
N GLU A 13 -4.05 3.21 4.00
CA GLU A 13 -2.85 3.31 4.82
C GLU A 13 -1.58 3.19 3.97
N ALA A 14 -1.49 2.17 3.10
CA ALA A 14 -0.35 2.00 2.20
C ALA A 14 -0.14 3.23 1.29
N SER A 15 -1.22 3.79 0.76
CA SER A 15 -1.18 5.00 -0.07
C SER A 15 -0.65 6.22 0.69
N ARG A 16 -0.98 6.35 1.98
CA ARG A 16 -0.46 7.42 2.84
C ARG A 16 1.02 7.22 3.12
N GLU A 17 1.44 5.99 3.40
CA GLU A 17 2.84 5.69 3.63
C GLU A 17 3.71 5.93 2.38
N LEU A 18 3.21 5.58 1.20
CA LEU A 18 3.86 5.93 -0.07
C LEU A 18 4.03 7.44 -0.24
N ALA A 19 3.00 8.22 0.09
CA ALA A 19 3.10 9.68 0.07
C ALA A 19 4.15 10.20 1.08
N ASN A 20 4.23 9.59 2.27
CA ASN A 20 5.25 9.92 3.27
C ASN A 20 6.67 9.57 2.82
N LEU A 21 6.83 8.52 2.02
CA LEU A 21 8.10 8.10 1.43
C LEU A 21 8.54 8.99 0.24
N GLY A 22 7.72 9.99 -0.13
CA GLY A 22 8.05 10.97 -1.17
C GLY A 22 7.50 10.62 -2.55
N MET A 23 6.68 9.57 -2.66
CA MET A 23 5.96 9.28 -3.89
C MET A 23 4.86 10.34 -4.13
N PRO A 24 4.66 10.82 -5.37
CA PRO A 24 3.65 11.83 -5.65
C PRO A 24 2.27 11.41 -5.15
N MET A 25 1.53 12.31 -4.51
CA MET A 25 0.21 11.99 -3.94
C MET A 25 -0.80 11.49 -4.99
N LEU A 26 -0.65 11.89 -6.26
CA LEU A 26 -1.46 11.36 -7.36
C LEU A 26 -1.14 9.88 -7.57
N ASP A 27 0.11 9.55 -7.86
CA ASP A 27 0.56 8.18 -8.09
C ASP A 27 0.25 7.29 -6.89
N ALA A 28 0.54 7.75 -5.66
CA ALA A 28 0.27 7.00 -4.44
C ALA A 28 -1.22 6.62 -4.25
N LYS A 29 -2.17 7.46 -4.68
CA LYS A 29 -3.61 7.13 -4.63
C LYS A 29 -4.03 6.12 -5.69
N HIS A 30 -3.29 6.05 -6.80
CA HIS A 30 -3.57 5.14 -7.91
C HIS A 30 -2.87 3.79 -7.75
N VAL A 31 -1.76 3.73 -7.01
CA VAL A 31 -0.98 2.51 -6.78
C VAL A 31 -1.81 1.29 -6.34
N PRO A 32 -2.79 1.38 -5.41
CA PRO A 32 -3.62 0.23 -5.04
C PRO A 32 -4.51 -0.27 -6.17
N TYR A 33 -4.80 0.54 -7.19
CA TYR A 33 -5.70 0.20 -8.29
C TYR A 33 -4.94 -0.18 -9.56
N ASP A 34 -3.86 0.54 -9.87
CA ASP A 34 -2.97 0.22 -10.99
C ASP A 34 -2.27 -1.13 -10.80
N LYS A 35 -2.10 -1.54 -9.53
CA LYS A 35 -1.40 -2.77 -9.11
C LYS A 35 -2.21 -3.55 -8.08
N GLU A 36 -3.54 -3.49 -8.20
CA GLU A 36 -4.48 -4.11 -7.26
C GLU A 36 -4.17 -5.58 -7.01
N GLU A 37 -3.77 -6.34 -8.03
CA GLU A 37 -3.43 -7.75 -7.86
C GLU A 37 -2.26 -7.97 -6.90
N TRP A 38 -1.19 -7.17 -6.99
CA TRP A 38 -0.05 -7.29 -6.09
C TRP A 38 -0.44 -6.84 -4.68
N PHE A 39 -1.04 -5.66 -4.55
CA PHE A 39 -1.49 -5.15 -3.25
C PHE A 39 -2.50 -6.08 -2.57
N ARG A 40 -3.41 -6.72 -3.31
CA ARG A 40 -4.33 -7.73 -2.78
C ARG A 40 -3.60 -8.96 -2.26
N ARG A 41 -2.56 -9.43 -2.94
CA ARG A 41 -1.77 -10.58 -2.47
C ARG A 41 -1.07 -10.28 -1.15
N GLU A 42 -0.48 -9.10 -1.02
CA GLU A 42 0.16 -8.66 0.24
C GLU A 42 -0.89 -8.53 1.36
N PHE A 43 -2.05 -7.95 1.06
CA PHE A 43 -3.16 -7.88 2.01
C PHE A 43 -3.68 -9.27 2.43
N ASP A 44 -3.86 -10.19 1.48
CA ASP A 44 -4.34 -11.56 1.74
C ASP A 44 -3.30 -12.39 2.48
N ALA A 45 -2.00 -12.14 2.26
CA ALA A 45 -0.90 -12.67 3.07
C ALA A 45 -0.88 -12.07 4.49
N GLY A 46 -1.62 -10.98 4.70
CA GLY A 46 -1.77 -10.32 5.98
C GLY A 46 -0.58 -9.44 6.34
N GLU A 47 0.11 -8.90 5.32
CA GLU A 47 1.23 -7.99 5.45
C GLU A 47 0.80 -6.62 5.98
N ASP A 48 1.74 -5.92 6.61
CA ASP A 48 1.52 -4.57 7.14
C ASP A 48 1.61 -3.54 6.02
N ALA A 49 0.62 -2.64 5.94
CA ALA A 49 0.53 -1.64 4.88
C ALA A 49 1.78 -0.76 4.77
N ALA A 50 2.43 -0.44 5.89
CA ALA A 50 3.64 0.37 5.89
C ALA A 50 4.85 -0.40 5.35
N MET A 51 4.94 -1.70 5.67
CA MET A 51 6.01 -2.55 5.13
C MET A 51 5.82 -2.77 3.64
N THR A 52 4.59 -3.05 3.20
CA THR A 52 4.27 -3.17 1.78
C THR A 52 4.54 -1.88 1.01
N ALA A 53 4.21 -0.71 1.58
CA ALA A 53 4.54 0.58 0.98
C ALA A 53 6.06 0.80 0.85
N GLN A 54 6.85 0.41 1.87
CA GLN A 54 8.30 0.49 1.82
C GLN A 54 8.90 -0.44 0.76
N GLU A 55 8.38 -1.66 0.66
CA GLU A 55 8.81 -2.63 -0.35
C GLU A 55 8.48 -2.12 -1.76
N TRP A 56 7.25 -1.62 -1.95
CA TRP A 56 6.83 -1.01 -3.20
C TRP A 56 7.75 0.14 -3.61
N PHE A 57 8.05 1.06 -2.69
CA PHE A 57 8.95 2.19 -2.92
C PHE A 57 10.40 1.77 -3.16
N SER A 58 10.86 0.68 -2.56
CA SER A 58 12.23 0.18 -2.78
C SER A 58 12.39 -0.47 -4.15
N ASN A 59 11.31 -1.00 -4.71
CA ASN A 59 11.29 -1.76 -5.96
C ASN A 59 10.90 -0.93 -7.19
N ASN A 60 10.49 0.34 -7.03
CA ASN A 60 10.05 1.26 -8.10
C ASN A 60 10.71 2.62 -7.96
#